data_AF-A0A7R7XHJ9-F1
#
_entry.id   AF-A0A7R7XHJ9-F1
#
_cell.length_a   1.000
_cell.length_b   1.000
_cell.length_c   1.000
_cell.angle_alpha   90.00
_cell.angle_beta   90.00
_cell.angle_gamma   90.00
#
_symmetry.space_group_name_H-M   'P 1'
#
loop_
_entity.id
_entity.type
_entity.pdbx_description
1 polymer ?
#
loop_
_entity_poly.entity_id
_entity_poly.type
_entity_poly.pdbx_seq_one_letter_code
_entity_poly.pdbx_strand_id
1 'polypeptide(L)'
;MLASGAAQVYRRNRRLPPASPAFVGPPRLICPVFSNSQTQLFQRGICMMQLGLTESLPALVAKRFAAAKDAGHLIFSQTHLEILRPGGIPYQLRYCPALANKPTGKPKADEGNNKKRFDPFENPSPDLLIAHFPRENPTHFLVLNKFPVIPNHFILATTAWREQTDILEKEDLAAAYACVKAWSDDSQTDGTKPRRLFAFFNSGYESGASQPHRHLQFLPVESMSQDDETGTWRPLIDTVPSQPASSESEFRRISWLPLANFALPLPPNASAESLHEIYVSLYKAAAVAAGVPRNEVRSSTGPAAVSYNLAMTESTMMICPRKSVSAVVEVDDAVRKDIHEAGVVELNGTLLGGTMMVKAEAEWSELRRSSDGLMKVLGSIGYPQPDIREVALL
;
A
#
# COMPACT_ATOMS: atom_id res chain seq x y z
N MET A 1 10.40 -90.29 -25.78
CA MET A 1 9.35 -91.34 -25.83
C MET A 1 8.75 -91.48 -24.45
N LEU A 2 7.42 -91.45 -24.44
CA LEU A 2 6.47 -91.76 -23.38
C LEU A 2 6.95 -92.73 -22.30
N ALA A 3 6.61 -92.46 -21.03
CA ALA A 3 5.93 -93.45 -20.19
C ALA A 3 5.34 -92.81 -18.92
N SER A 4 4.03 -92.96 -18.81
CA SER A 4 3.19 -92.89 -17.62
C SER A 4 3.58 -93.90 -16.53
N GLY A 5 3.23 -93.60 -15.28
CA GLY A 5 2.74 -94.63 -14.36
C GLY A 5 3.21 -94.60 -12.91
N ALA A 6 2.24 -94.29 -12.03
CA ALA A 6 1.99 -94.88 -10.71
C ALA A 6 2.80 -94.47 -9.45
N ALA A 7 2.00 -93.99 -8.48
CA ALA A 7 1.96 -94.29 -7.04
C ALA A 7 3.24 -94.20 -6.19
N GLN A 8 3.21 -93.45 -5.08
CA GLN A 8 2.77 -93.93 -3.75
C GLN A 8 3.05 -92.86 -2.67
N VAL A 9 2.20 -92.85 -1.65
CA VAL A 9 2.18 -91.95 -0.48
C VAL A 9 3.32 -92.26 0.49
N TYR A 10 4.00 -91.23 1.04
CA TYR A 10 4.66 -91.31 2.35
C TYR A 10 4.68 -89.97 3.10
N ARG A 11 4.27 -90.01 4.38
CA ARG A 11 4.20 -88.91 5.35
C ARG A 11 5.56 -88.28 5.64
N ARG A 12 5.61 -86.97 5.92
CA ARG A 12 6.55 -86.40 6.92
C ARG A 12 6.07 -85.06 7.50
N ASN A 13 6.24 -84.97 8.83
CA ASN A 13 5.81 -83.91 9.74
C ASN A 13 6.37 -82.51 9.41
N ARG A 14 5.51 -81.48 9.48
CA ARG A 14 5.90 -80.07 9.51
C ARG A 14 6.37 -79.67 10.92
N ARG A 15 7.58 -79.15 11.05
CA ARG A 15 8.02 -78.29 12.16
C ARG A 15 8.40 -76.93 11.58
N LEU A 16 7.89 -75.87 12.20
CA LEU A 16 8.14 -74.46 11.87
C LEU A 16 9.55 -74.02 12.32
N PRO A 17 10.25 -73.12 11.58
CA PRO A 17 11.43 -72.42 12.08
C PRO A 17 11.07 -71.07 12.74
N PRO A 18 11.96 -70.54 13.63
CA PRO A 18 11.64 -69.46 14.56
C PRO A 18 11.75 -68.04 13.97
N ALA A 19 11.05 -67.10 14.64
CA ALA A 19 10.93 -65.68 14.30
C ALA A 19 12.22 -64.88 14.54
N SER A 20 12.49 -63.92 13.65
CA SER A 20 13.53 -62.89 13.78
C SER A 20 12.99 -61.64 14.52
N PRO A 21 13.83 -60.87 15.25
CA PRO A 21 13.36 -59.78 16.09
C PRO A 21 12.99 -58.52 15.29
N ALA A 22 11.90 -57.87 15.69
CA ALA A 22 11.40 -56.64 15.09
C ALA A 22 12.26 -55.42 15.47
N PHE A 23 12.62 -54.63 14.46
CA PHE A 23 13.29 -53.34 14.57
C PHE A 23 12.29 -52.28 15.10
N VAL A 24 12.61 -51.61 16.20
CA VAL A 24 11.84 -50.46 16.71
C VAL A 24 12.36 -49.19 16.04
N GLY A 25 11.54 -48.57 15.18
CA GLY A 25 11.81 -47.24 14.61
C GLY A 25 11.55 -46.12 15.62
N PRO A 26 12.13 -44.91 15.44
CA PRO A 26 11.99 -43.81 16.38
C PRO A 26 10.56 -43.24 16.39
N PRO A 27 10.12 -42.61 17.49
CA PRO A 27 8.76 -42.08 17.60
C PRO A 27 8.54 -40.96 16.59
N ARG A 28 7.45 -41.06 15.82
CA ARG A 28 6.96 -39.97 14.97
C ARG A 28 6.57 -38.79 15.87
N LEU A 29 7.20 -37.63 15.67
CA LEU A 29 6.63 -36.38 16.14
C LEU A 29 5.26 -36.21 15.47
N ILE A 30 4.21 -36.25 16.27
CA ILE A 30 2.88 -35.84 15.86
C ILE A 30 2.91 -34.31 15.84
N CYS A 31 3.12 -33.71 14.67
CA CYS A 31 2.80 -32.30 14.48
C CYS A 31 1.27 -32.17 14.55
N PRO A 32 0.69 -31.43 15.51
CA PRO A 32 -0.74 -31.19 15.50
C PRO A 32 -1.09 -30.40 14.23
N VAL A 33 -1.95 -30.96 13.40
CA VAL A 33 -2.60 -30.24 12.31
C VAL A 33 -3.64 -29.34 12.96
N PHE A 34 -3.27 -28.08 13.21
CA PHE A 34 -4.22 -27.06 13.64
C PHE A 34 -5.29 -26.87 12.57
N SER A 35 -6.56 -26.75 12.96
CA SER A 35 -7.60 -26.32 12.03
C SER A 35 -7.27 -24.92 11.51
N ASN A 36 -7.72 -24.57 10.29
CA ASN A 36 -7.53 -23.21 9.74
C ASN A 36 -7.95 -22.11 10.73
N SER A 37 -9.01 -22.35 11.51
CA SER A 37 -9.50 -21.43 12.55
C SER A 37 -8.53 -21.24 13.73
N GLN A 38 -7.82 -22.28 14.17
CA GLN A 38 -6.84 -22.18 15.27
C GLN A 38 -5.56 -21.48 14.82
N THR A 39 -5.08 -21.76 13.60
CA THR A 39 -3.93 -21.07 12.99
C THR A 39 -4.20 -19.59 12.78
N GLN A 40 -5.43 -19.22 12.41
CA GLN A 40 -5.86 -17.84 12.21
C GLN A 40 -5.95 -17.04 13.51
N LEU A 41 -6.55 -17.59 14.56
CA LEU A 41 -6.58 -16.95 15.88
C LEU A 41 -5.16 -16.72 16.42
N PHE A 42 -4.25 -17.66 16.16
CA PHE A 42 -2.84 -17.53 16.52
C PHE A 42 -2.14 -16.43 15.74
N GLN A 43 -2.34 -16.34 14.42
CA GLN A 43 -1.78 -15.26 13.58
C GLN A 43 -2.33 -13.88 13.96
N ARG A 44 -3.63 -13.77 14.26
CA ARG A 44 -4.26 -12.54 14.79
C ARG A 44 -3.62 -12.12 16.10
N GLY A 45 -3.42 -13.08 17.02
CA GLY A 45 -2.72 -12.86 18.28
C GLY A 45 -1.32 -12.31 18.06
N ILE A 46 -0.56 -12.87 17.10
CA ILE A 46 0.78 -12.40 16.76
C ILE A 46 0.75 -10.97 16.21
N CYS A 47 -0.15 -10.64 15.26
CA CYS A 47 -0.21 -9.32 14.66
C CYS A 47 -0.62 -8.24 15.68
N MET A 48 -1.61 -8.52 16.52
CA MET A 48 -2.02 -7.61 17.59
C MET A 48 -0.95 -7.46 18.68
N MET A 49 -0.26 -8.54 19.05
CA MET A 49 0.88 -8.49 19.98
C MET A 49 2.03 -7.68 19.39
N GLN A 50 2.34 -7.86 18.11
CA GLN A 50 3.38 -7.10 17.42
C GLN A 50 3.03 -5.61 17.42
N LEU A 51 1.77 -5.25 17.14
CA LEU A 51 1.30 -3.86 17.18
C LEU A 51 1.09 -3.31 18.61
N GLY A 52 1.08 -4.16 19.64
CA GLY A 52 0.82 -3.76 21.02
C GLY A 52 -0.60 -3.25 21.29
N LEU A 53 -1.57 -3.60 20.44
CA LEU A 53 -2.93 -3.07 20.50
C LEU A 53 -3.83 -3.84 21.48
N THR A 54 -4.70 -3.12 22.19
CA THR A 54 -5.67 -3.71 23.14
C THR A 54 -7.00 -4.11 22.50
N GLU A 55 -7.32 -3.54 21.34
CA GLU A 55 -8.50 -3.81 20.52
C GLU A 55 -8.12 -3.81 19.04
N SER A 56 -8.96 -4.33 18.15
CA SER A 56 -8.62 -4.44 16.72
C SER A 56 -8.31 -3.06 16.13
N LEU A 57 -7.34 -3.00 15.21
CA LEU A 57 -6.91 -1.73 14.61
C LEU A 57 -8.08 -0.95 13.98
N PRO A 58 -9.01 -1.58 13.23
CA PRO A 58 -10.17 -0.85 12.69
C PRO A 58 -11.07 -0.25 13.76
N ALA A 59 -11.35 -1.00 14.85
CA ALA A 59 -12.19 -0.53 15.94
C ALA A 59 -11.54 0.67 16.66
N LEU A 60 -10.23 0.56 16.94
CA LEU A 60 -9.46 1.62 17.60
C LEU A 60 -9.47 2.90 16.76
N VAL A 61 -9.19 2.79 15.46
CA VAL A 61 -9.19 3.93 14.53
C VAL A 61 -10.58 4.54 14.42
N ALA A 62 -11.63 3.74 14.24
CA ALA A 62 -13.01 4.24 14.12
C ALA A 62 -13.47 4.96 15.38
N LYS A 63 -13.19 4.39 16.56
CA LYS A 63 -13.50 5.00 17.86
C LYS A 63 -12.77 6.33 18.05
N ARG A 64 -11.46 6.36 17.74
CA ARG A 64 -10.65 7.58 17.82
C ARG A 64 -11.13 8.64 16.83
N PHE A 65 -11.51 8.24 15.62
CA PHE A 65 -12.02 9.13 14.58
C PHE A 65 -13.33 9.79 14.98
N ALA A 66 -14.29 9.00 15.49
CA ALA A 66 -15.56 9.52 15.99
C ALA A 66 -15.34 10.53 17.13
N ALA A 67 -14.54 10.16 18.14
CA ALA A 67 -14.25 11.04 19.27
C ALA A 67 -13.55 12.35 18.83
N ALA A 68 -12.54 12.26 17.97
CA ALA A 68 -11.81 13.45 17.48
C ALA A 68 -12.68 14.35 16.61
N LYS A 69 -13.58 13.78 15.81
CA LYS A 69 -14.54 14.53 14.99
C LYS A 69 -15.57 15.24 15.87
N ASP A 70 -16.18 14.54 16.82
CA ASP A 70 -17.23 15.07 17.69
C ASP A 70 -16.71 16.18 18.61
N ALA A 71 -15.46 16.06 19.07
CA ALA A 71 -14.78 17.09 19.87
C ALA A 71 -14.09 18.18 19.02
N GLY A 72 -14.18 18.13 17.69
CA GLY A 72 -13.63 19.16 16.80
C GLY A 72 -12.10 19.19 16.66
N HIS A 73 -11.40 18.13 17.09
CA HIS A 73 -9.95 17.98 16.90
C HIS A 73 -9.57 17.60 15.46
N LEU A 74 -10.55 17.11 14.69
CA LEU A 74 -10.44 16.70 13.30
C LEU A 74 -11.53 17.39 12.46
N ILE A 75 -11.15 17.88 11.27
CA ILE A 75 -12.05 18.59 10.35
C ILE A 75 -12.26 17.72 9.11
N PHE A 76 -13.36 16.98 9.10
CA PHE A 76 -13.75 16.14 7.97
C PHE A 76 -14.36 16.99 6.85
N SER A 77 -13.91 16.79 5.61
CA SER A 77 -14.46 17.48 4.43
C SER A 77 -15.15 16.49 3.51
N GLN A 78 -16.43 16.74 3.20
CA GLN A 78 -17.16 15.93 2.23
C GLN A 78 -16.66 16.18 0.81
N THR A 79 -16.83 15.18 -0.05
CA THR A 79 -16.42 15.23 -1.44
C THR A 79 -17.54 14.73 -2.35
N HIS A 80 -17.64 15.29 -3.54
CA HIS A 80 -18.41 14.68 -4.62
C HIS A 80 -17.53 13.66 -5.36
N LEU A 81 -18.09 12.50 -5.71
CA LEU A 81 -17.39 11.43 -6.40
C LEU A 81 -17.99 11.17 -7.79
N GLU A 82 -17.11 10.96 -8.77
CA GLU A 82 -17.44 10.46 -10.10
C GLU A 82 -16.46 9.34 -10.46
N ILE A 83 -16.96 8.29 -11.11
CA ILE A 83 -16.12 7.19 -11.60
C ILE A 83 -15.83 7.41 -13.07
N LEU A 84 -14.59 7.81 -13.37
CA LEU A 84 -14.03 7.86 -14.72
C LEU A 84 -13.58 6.46 -15.14
N ARG A 85 -13.48 6.21 -16.45
CA ARG A 85 -13.04 4.89 -17.00
C ARG A 85 -11.94 5.01 -18.04
N PRO A 86 -10.77 5.59 -17.73
CA PRO A 86 -9.63 5.57 -18.64
C PRO A 86 -9.24 4.13 -18.97
N GLY A 87 -9.14 3.80 -20.26
CA GLY A 87 -8.84 2.43 -20.69
C GLY A 87 -9.83 1.37 -20.18
N GLY A 88 -11.06 1.77 -19.82
CA GLY A 88 -12.10 0.90 -19.27
C GLY A 88 -11.98 0.58 -17.77
N ILE A 89 -10.95 1.06 -17.07
CA ILE A 89 -10.73 0.79 -15.65
C ILE A 89 -11.33 1.91 -14.78
N PRO A 90 -12.17 1.59 -13.78
CA PRO A 90 -12.70 2.57 -12.83
C PRO A 90 -11.60 3.40 -12.15
N TYR A 91 -11.72 4.71 -12.21
CA TYR A 91 -10.83 5.67 -11.56
C TYR A 91 -11.67 6.75 -10.87
N GLN A 92 -11.43 6.99 -9.60
CA GLN A 92 -12.17 8.00 -8.83
C GLN A 92 -11.66 9.41 -9.13
N LEU A 93 -12.56 10.28 -9.55
CA LEU A 93 -12.38 11.72 -9.45
C LEU A 93 -13.18 12.19 -8.24
N ARG A 94 -12.51 12.86 -7.29
CA ARG A 94 -13.16 13.46 -6.11
C ARG A 94 -13.03 14.99 -6.15
N TYR A 95 -14.13 15.69 -5.91
CA TYR A 95 -14.15 17.15 -5.81
C TYR A 95 -14.38 17.59 -4.36
N CYS A 96 -13.45 18.38 -3.83
CA CYS A 96 -13.51 18.91 -2.47
C CYS A 96 -13.15 20.40 -2.43
N PRO A 97 -14.13 21.32 -2.48
CA PRO A 97 -13.87 22.76 -2.47
C PRO A 97 -13.26 23.24 -1.15
N ALA A 98 -13.52 22.55 -0.04
CA ALA A 98 -12.96 22.89 1.28
C ALA A 98 -11.42 22.84 1.30
N LEU A 99 -10.79 22.06 0.42
CA LEU A 99 -9.33 21.97 0.33
C LEU A 99 -8.67 23.23 -0.23
N ALA A 100 -9.41 24.07 -0.97
CA ALA A 100 -8.89 25.36 -1.46
C ALA A 100 -8.55 26.32 -0.31
N ASN A 101 -9.25 26.19 0.82
CA ASN A 101 -9.10 27.05 2.00
C ASN A 101 -8.16 26.47 3.07
N LYS A 102 -7.53 25.31 2.81
CA LYS A 102 -6.63 24.67 3.78
C LYS A 102 -5.39 25.55 3.97
N PRO A 103 -4.89 25.74 5.21
CA PRO A 103 -3.62 26.41 5.44
C PRO A 103 -2.53 25.67 4.64
N THR A 104 -2.01 26.30 3.59
CA THR A 104 -0.91 25.74 2.84
C THR A 104 0.33 25.92 3.70
N GLY A 105 0.88 24.81 4.21
CA GLY A 105 2.24 24.79 4.78
C GLY A 105 3.33 25.06 3.73
N LYS A 106 2.94 25.54 2.53
CA LYS A 106 3.85 25.92 1.45
C LYS A 106 4.67 27.12 1.96
N PRO A 107 6.00 27.06 1.88
CA PRO A 107 6.83 28.18 2.27
C PRO A 107 6.47 29.39 1.40
N LYS A 108 6.14 30.52 2.04
CA LYS A 108 6.38 31.81 1.40
C LYS A 108 7.90 31.92 1.25
N ALA A 109 8.37 32.00 0.01
CA ALA A 109 9.69 32.57 -0.24
C ALA A 109 9.68 33.97 0.39
N ASP A 110 10.75 34.34 1.08
CA ASP A 110 10.88 35.53 1.92
C ASP A 110 10.24 35.45 3.30
N GLU A 111 11.00 34.88 4.25
CA GLU A 111 11.44 35.62 5.44
C GLU A 111 12.67 34.91 6.01
N GLY A 112 13.82 35.56 5.93
CA GLY A 112 15.12 35.08 6.41
C GLY A 112 15.20 34.94 7.93
N ASN A 113 14.41 34.03 8.50
CA ASN A 113 14.45 33.73 9.92
C ASN A 113 14.51 32.23 10.16
N ASN A 114 15.50 31.83 10.96
CA ASN A 114 15.83 30.47 11.38
C ASN A 114 14.76 29.89 12.33
N LYS A 115 13.47 30.15 12.07
CA LYS A 115 12.36 29.55 12.80
C LYS A 115 12.29 28.09 12.38
N LYS A 116 12.55 27.18 13.32
CA LYS A 116 12.31 25.74 13.14
C LYS A 116 10.94 25.56 12.47
N ARG A 117 10.93 24.92 11.30
CA ARG A 117 9.69 24.57 10.60
C ARG A 117 8.83 23.76 11.55
N PHE A 118 7.55 24.09 11.65
CA PHE A 118 6.61 23.37 12.50
C PHE A 118 6.48 21.93 12.01
N ASP A 119 6.83 20.97 12.86
CA ASP A 119 6.63 19.54 12.62
C ASP A 119 5.36 19.07 13.35
N PRO A 120 4.28 18.71 12.64
CA PRO A 120 3.05 18.22 13.27
C PRO A 120 3.23 16.86 13.96
N PHE A 121 4.33 16.15 13.71
CA PHE A 121 4.63 14.83 14.25
C PHE A 121 5.60 14.87 15.44
N GLU A 122 6.26 15.99 15.73
CA GLU A 122 7.12 16.14 16.92
C GLU A 122 6.30 16.06 18.22
N ASN A 123 5.11 16.65 18.23
CA ASN A 123 4.16 16.61 19.35
C ASN A 123 2.72 16.42 18.83
N PRO A 124 2.33 15.20 18.42
CA PRO A 124 0.99 14.94 17.90
C PRO A 124 -0.06 15.17 19.00
N SER A 125 -1.22 15.71 18.62
CA SER A 125 -2.33 15.88 19.57
C SER A 125 -2.73 14.54 20.19
N PRO A 126 -2.86 14.44 21.53
CA PRO A 126 -3.37 13.23 22.18
C PRO A 126 -4.77 12.80 21.71
N ASP A 127 -5.56 13.75 21.21
CA ASP A 127 -6.90 13.49 20.68
C ASP A 127 -6.88 12.83 19.30
N LEU A 128 -5.76 12.97 18.57
CA LEU A 128 -5.55 12.35 17.26
C LEU A 128 -4.68 11.09 17.34
N LEU A 129 -3.90 10.93 18.41
CA LEU A 129 -3.03 9.79 18.63
C LEU A 129 -3.84 8.50 18.81
N ILE A 130 -3.51 7.48 18.02
CA ILE A 130 -4.15 6.17 18.04
C ILE A 130 -3.33 5.22 18.92
N ALA A 131 -2.04 5.05 18.62
CA ALA A 131 -1.15 4.13 19.32
C ALA A 131 0.33 4.47 19.07
N HIS A 132 1.21 4.05 19.99
CA HIS A 132 2.65 3.99 19.76
C HIS A 132 3.06 2.56 19.41
N PHE A 133 4.06 2.41 18.53
CA PHE A 133 4.46 1.11 17.98
C PHE A 133 5.99 0.99 17.80
N PRO A 134 6.60 -0.16 18.10
CA PRO A 134 6.07 -1.21 18.99
C PRO A 134 5.84 -0.67 20.41
N ARG A 135 5.11 -1.42 21.25
CA ARG A 135 4.75 -0.96 22.61
C ARG A 135 5.98 -0.67 23.48
N GLU A 136 7.00 -1.51 23.36
CA GLU A 136 8.29 -1.31 24.01
C GLU A 136 9.23 -0.59 23.04
N ASN A 137 9.83 0.53 23.47
CA ASN A 137 10.73 1.34 22.65
C ASN A 137 10.11 1.75 21.29
N PRO A 138 9.03 2.56 21.31
CA PRO A 138 8.29 2.89 20.09
C PRO A 138 9.14 3.65 19.08
N THR A 139 9.31 3.06 17.91
CA THR A 139 10.00 3.67 16.76
C THR A 139 9.04 4.43 15.85
N HIS A 140 7.75 4.16 15.97
CA HIS A 140 6.68 4.80 15.23
C HIS A 140 5.46 5.09 16.11
N PHE A 141 4.51 5.84 15.56
CA PHE A 141 3.19 6.00 16.12
C PHE A 141 2.13 6.14 15.03
N LEU A 142 0.90 5.80 15.39
CA LEU A 142 -0.29 5.95 14.58
C LEU A 142 -1.06 7.19 15.03
N VAL A 143 -1.42 8.06 14.09
CA VAL A 143 -2.18 9.29 14.35
C VAL A 143 -3.23 9.49 13.26
N LEU A 144 -4.40 10.03 13.61
CA LEU A 144 -5.40 10.41 12.63
C LEU A 144 -4.91 11.59 11.77
N ASN A 145 -5.28 11.57 10.49
CA ASN A 145 -5.15 12.78 9.68
C ASN A 145 -6.11 13.84 10.22
N LYS A 146 -5.62 15.05 10.49
CA LYS A 146 -6.42 16.17 11.02
C LYS A 146 -7.44 16.72 10.01
N PHE A 147 -7.19 16.58 8.72
CA PHE A 147 -8.03 17.09 7.64
C PHE A 147 -8.38 15.99 6.62
N PRO A 148 -9.09 14.93 7.05
CA PRO A 148 -9.40 13.82 6.18
C PRO A 148 -10.57 14.14 5.25
N VAL A 149 -10.47 13.62 4.03
CA VAL A 149 -11.56 13.58 3.04
C VAL A 149 -12.17 12.19 2.93
N ILE A 150 -11.42 11.15 3.32
CA ILE A 150 -11.89 9.77 3.46
C ILE A 150 -11.97 9.48 4.96
N PRO A 151 -13.09 8.94 5.48
CA PRO A 151 -13.22 8.56 6.87
C PRO A 151 -12.09 7.62 7.32
N ASN A 152 -11.71 7.72 8.60
CA ASN A 152 -10.70 6.85 9.22
C ASN A 152 -9.32 6.90 8.54
N HIS A 153 -9.00 7.95 7.78
CA HIS A 153 -7.64 8.17 7.27
C HIS A 153 -6.67 8.40 8.43
N PHE A 154 -5.69 7.53 8.57
CA PHE A 154 -4.63 7.62 9.57
C PHE A 154 -3.22 7.54 8.96
N ILE A 155 -2.23 7.86 9.78
CA ILE A 155 -0.84 8.08 9.41
C ILE A 155 0.02 7.25 10.36
N LEU A 156 1.03 6.56 9.82
CA LEU A 156 2.16 6.00 10.56
C LEU A 156 3.33 6.95 10.39
N ALA A 157 3.81 7.56 11.47
CA ALA A 157 4.98 8.43 11.45
C ALA A 157 6.08 7.84 12.34
N THR A 158 7.34 8.13 12.00
CA THR A 158 8.47 7.77 12.85
C THR A 158 8.47 8.60 14.14
N THR A 159 8.89 8.03 15.26
CA THR A 159 9.04 8.79 16.52
C THR A 159 10.24 9.74 16.43
N ALA A 160 11.35 9.23 15.89
CA ALA A 160 12.54 10.04 15.63
C ALA A 160 12.41 10.73 14.26
N TRP A 161 12.94 11.94 14.13
CA TRP A 161 13.00 12.61 12.85
C TRP A 161 13.75 11.77 11.82
N ARG A 162 13.08 11.46 10.72
CA ARG A 162 13.64 10.88 9.51
C ARG A 162 13.15 11.69 8.31
N GLU A 163 13.98 11.85 7.30
CA GLU A 163 13.59 12.59 6.10
C GLU A 163 12.55 11.80 5.28
N GLN A 164 11.52 12.49 4.82
CA GLN A 164 10.50 11.98 3.91
C GLN A 164 11.07 11.69 2.51
N THR A 165 12.23 12.26 2.17
CA THR A 165 12.96 12.04 0.91
C THR A 165 13.85 10.80 0.93
N ASP A 166 14.05 10.19 2.09
CA ASP A 166 14.95 9.05 2.23
C ASP A 166 14.27 7.75 1.83
N ILE A 167 15.09 6.78 1.42
CA ILE A 167 14.73 5.39 1.21
C ILE A 167 14.13 4.83 2.52
N LEU A 168 12.99 4.14 2.40
CA LEU A 168 12.31 3.54 3.54
C LEU A 168 13.18 2.43 4.14
N GLU A 169 13.29 2.44 5.46
CA GLU A 169 13.95 1.39 6.23
C GLU A 169 13.04 0.15 6.33
N LYS A 170 13.63 -1.01 6.60
CA LYS A 170 12.88 -2.27 6.73
C LYS A 170 11.84 -2.19 7.85
N GLU A 171 12.12 -1.44 8.92
CA GLU A 171 11.22 -1.19 10.04
C GLU A 171 9.99 -0.39 9.60
N ASP A 172 10.14 0.60 8.71
CA ASP A 172 9.04 1.41 8.18
C ASP A 172 8.06 0.50 7.40
N LEU A 173 8.60 -0.35 6.53
CA LEU A 173 7.83 -1.28 5.70
C LEU A 173 7.16 -2.36 6.56
N ALA A 174 7.86 -2.91 7.54
CA ALA A 174 7.31 -3.90 8.47
C ALA A 174 6.16 -3.32 9.31
N ALA A 175 6.32 -2.08 9.80
CA ALA A 175 5.29 -1.37 10.55
C ALA A 175 4.03 -1.12 9.68
N ALA A 176 4.23 -0.67 8.45
CA ALA A 176 3.13 -0.44 7.51
C ALA A 176 2.40 -1.73 7.14
N TYR A 177 3.14 -2.80 6.85
CA TYR A 177 2.56 -4.10 6.53
C TYR A 177 1.82 -4.72 7.73
N ALA A 178 2.33 -4.54 8.95
CA ALA A 178 1.62 -4.96 10.17
C ALA A 178 0.27 -4.25 10.31
N CYS A 179 0.19 -2.94 10.00
CA CYS A 179 -1.07 -2.21 9.98
C CYS A 179 -2.04 -2.75 8.92
N VAL A 180 -1.54 -3.05 7.72
CA VAL A 180 -2.35 -3.65 6.63
C VAL A 180 -2.92 -5.00 7.06
N LYS A 181 -2.10 -5.87 7.65
CA LYS A 181 -2.52 -7.18 8.17
C LYS A 181 -3.55 -7.06 9.30
N ALA A 182 -3.28 -6.23 10.30
CA ALA A 182 -4.19 -6.04 11.43
C ALA A 182 -5.56 -5.46 11.02
N TRP A 183 -5.62 -4.71 9.92
CA TRP A 183 -6.88 -4.21 9.38
C TRP A 183 -7.74 -5.31 8.77
N SER A 184 -7.12 -6.21 8.00
CA SER A 184 -7.81 -7.34 7.35
C SER A 184 -8.32 -8.40 8.34
N ASP A 185 -7.55 -8.67 9.41
CA ASP A 185 -7.81 -9.78 10.33
C ASP A 185 -9.13 -9.64 11.13
N ASP A 186 -9.68 -8.43 11.30
CA ASP A 186 -10.94 -8.19 12.03
C ASP A 186 -12.20 -8.57 11.24
N SER A 187 -12.07 -8.74 9.91
CA SER A 187 -13.23 -8.98 9.03
C SER A 187 -13.75 -10.42 9.03
N GLN A 188 -13.04 -11.36 9.63
CA GLN A 188 -13.37 -12.79 9.56
C GLN A 188 -14.24 -13.28 10.73
N THR A 189 -14.56 -12.45 11.72
CA THR A 189 -15.32 -12.87 12.91
C THR A 189 -16.82 -12.62 12.86
N ASP A 190 -17.30 -11.67 12.05
CA ASP A 190 -18.71 -11.21 12.12
C ASP A 190 -19.50 -11.38 10.80
N GLY A 191 -19.02 -12.18 9.85
CA GLY A 191 -19.68 -12.32 8.54
C GLY A 191 -19.81 -11.00 7.76
N THR A 192 -19.04 -9.98 8.15
CA THR A 192 -18.98 -8.68 7.50
C THR A 192 -18.07 -8.76 6.26
N LYS A 193 -18.24 -7.83 5.32
CA LYS A 193 -17.40 -7.77 4.11
C LYS A 193 -15.91 -7.71 4.52
N PRO A 194 -15.01 -8.37 3.77
CA PRO A 194 -13.58 -8.30 4.04
C PRO A 194 -13.11 -6.84 4.06
N ARG A 195 -12.49 -6.43 5.17
CA ARG A 195 -11.91 -5.10 5.32
C ARG A 195 -10.53 -5.10 4.69
N ARG A 196 -10.15 -3.98 4.07
CA ARG A 196 -8.87 -3.88 3.37
C ARG A 196 -8.29 -2.51 3.60
N LEU A 197 -6.96 -2.45 3.70
CA LEU A 197 -6.24 -1.21 3.91
C LEU A 197 -5.35 -0.92 2.72
N PHE A 198 -5.46 0.29 2.18
CA PHE A 198 -4.55 0.83 1.18
C PHE A 198 -3.53 1.72 1.88
N ALA A 199 -2.26 1.30 1.88
CA ALA A 199 -1.16 2.10 2.39
C ALA A 199 -0.45 2.81 1.25
N PHE A 200 0.02 4.04 1.47
CA PHE A 200 0.84 4.77 0.50
C PHE A 200 1.90 5.67 1.15
N PHE A 201 2.96 5.92 0.40
CA PHE A 201 4.08 6.79 0.77
C PHE A 201 4.38 7.75 -0.37
N ASN A 202 4.69 8.99 -0.01
CA ASN A 202 5.06 10.07 -0.93
C ASN A 202 6.51 10.45 -0.64
N SER A 203 7.47 9.94 -1.42
CA SER A 203 8.89 10.27 -1.26
C SER A 203 9.27 11.48 -2.09
N GLY A 204 9.77 12.53 -1.44
CA GLY A 204 10.24 13.76 -2.09
C GLY A 204 9.14 14.70 -2.59
N TYR A 205 9.53 15.90 -3.01
CA TYR A 205 8.61 17.02 -3.27
C TYR A 205 7.63 16.70 -4.42
N GLU A 206 8.14 16.16 -5.53
CA GLU A 206 7.37 15.84 -6.74
C GLU A 206 6.33 14.73 -6.50
N SER A 207 6.44 13.98 -5.40
CA SER A 207 5.48 12.94 -5.04
C SER A 207 4.20 13.46 -4.39
N GLY A 208 4.12 14.75 -4.08
CA GLY A 208 3.01 15.34 -3.32
C GLY A 208 3.13 15.15 -1.80
N ALA A 209 4.35 14.98 -1.29
CA ALA A 209 4.62 14.99 0.14
C ALA A 209 4.34 16.38 0.74
N SER A 210 3.58 16.42 1.84
CA SER A 210 3.21 17.68 2.52
C SER A 210 3.97 17.94 3.82
N GLN A 211 4.61 16.92 4.39
CA GLN A 211 5.41 17.01 5.61
C GLN A 211 6.80 16.39 5.36
N PRO A 212 7.88 17.03 5.85
CA PRO A 212 9.24 16.53 5.67
C PRO A 212 9.63 15.40 6.63
N HIS A 213 8.91 15.22 7.73
CA HIS A 213 9.11 14.10 8.64
C HIS A 213 8.46 12.84 8.05
N ARG A 214 9.25 11.75 7.95
CA ARG A 214 8.87 10.42 7.46
C ARG A 214 7.52 9.94 8.01
N HIS A 215 6.59 9.70 7.09
CA HIS A 215 5.29 9.14 7.38
C HIS A 215 4.68 8.41 6.18
N LEU A 216 3.97 7.32 6.47
CA LEU A 216 3.10 6.59 5.54
C LEU A 216 1.64 6.86 5.89
N GLN A 217 0.78 6.79 4.89
CA GLN A 217 -0.64 7.10 5.01
C GLN A 217 -1.49 5.88 4.71
N PHE A 218 -2.64 5.75 5.37
CA PHE A 218 -3.53 4.61 5.24
C PHE A 218 -4.96 5.07 5.00
N LEU A 219 -5.60 4.42 4.03
CA LEU A 219 -6.99 4.63 3.68
C LEU A 219 -7.71 3.28 3.72
N PRO A 220 -8.76 3.12 4.54
CA PRO A 220 -9.60 1.95 4.49
C PRO A 220 -10.30 1.89 3.13
N VAL A 221 -10.15 0.78 2.40
CA VAL A 221 -10.69 0.62 1.04
C VAL A 221 -12.21 0.73 1.06
N GLU A 222 -12.86 0.18 2.08
CA GLU A 222 -14.31 0.31 2.29
C GLU A 222 -14.76 1.76 2.43
N SER A 223 -13.94 2.63 3.06
CA SER A 223 -14.21 4.07 3.18
C SER A 223 -13.93 4.80 1.87
N MET A 224 -12.92 4.36 1.09
CA MET A 224 -12.67 4.89 -0.25
C MET A 224 -13.78 4.55 -1.24
N SER A 225 -14.45 3.41 -1.09
CA SER A 225 -15.55 2.96 -1.96
C SER A 225 -16.94 3.39 -1.50
N GLN A 226 -17.07 4.00 -0.32
CA GLN A 226 -18.37 4.25 0.31
C GLN A 226 -19.32 5.10 -0.55
N ASP A 227 -18.77 6.08 -1.27
CA ASP A 227 -19.55 7.00 -2.12
C ASP A 227 -19.69 6.49 -3.57
N ASP A 228 -19.13 5.32 -3.92
CA ASP A 228 -19.27 4.74 -5.26
C ASP A 228 -20.60 4.01 -5.41
N GLU A 229 -21.62 4.73 -5.89
CA GLU A 229 -22.95 4.17 -6.17
C GLU A 229 -22.94 3.01 -7.17
N THR A 230 -21.93 2.94 -8.05
CA THR A 230 -21.81 1.84 -9.03
C THR A 230 -21.30 0.55 -8.41
N GLY A 231 -20.60 0.65 -7.27
CA GLY A 231 -19.91 -0.47 -6.62
C GLY A 231 -18.86 -1.16 -7.50
N THR A 232 -18.35 -0.48 -8.53
CA THR A 232 -17.44 -1.07 -9.51
C THR A 232 -15.98 -0.75 -9.24
N TRP A 233 -15.71 0.34 -8.51
CA TRP A 233 -14.35 0.76 -8.22
C TRP A 233 -13.66 -0.21 -7.26
N ARG A 234 -12.38 -0.40 -7.50
CA ARG A 234 -11.44 -1.08 -6.61
C ARG A 234 -10.10 -0.35 -6.69
N PRO A 235 -9.25 -0.42 -5.64
CA PRO A 235 -7.91 0.13 -5.69
C PRO A 235 -7.18 -0.27 -6.97
N LEU A 236 -6.59 0.69 -7.67
CA LEU A 236 -5.90 0.47 -8.95
C LEU A 236 -4.79 -0.58 -8.85
N ILE A 237 -4.06 -0.60 -7.73
CA ILE A 237 -3.08 -1.64 -7.40
C ILE A 237 -3.66 -3.07 -7.46
N ASP A 238 -4.96 -3.27 -7.25
CA ASP A 238 -5.60 -4.59 -7.32
C ASP A 238 -5.86 -5.06 -8.75
N THR A 239 -5.66 -4.21 -9.75
CA THR A 239 -5.74 -4.59 -11.16
C THR A 239 -4.44 -5.22 -11.66
N VAL A 240 -3.33 -5.02 -10.93
CA VAL A 240 -1.99 -5.51 -11.27
C VAL A 240 -1.94 -7.04 -11.39
N PRO A 241 -2.51 -7.84 -10.46
CA PRO A 241 -2.41 -9.30 -10.55
C PRO A 241 -3.06 -9.89 -11.81
N SER A 242 -4.05 -9.20 -12.37
CA SER A 242 -4.75 -9.60 -13.61
C SER A 242 -4.05 -9.12 -14.89
N GLN A 243 -2.99 -8.30 -14.78
CA GLN A 243 -2.21 -7.88 -15.94
C GLN A 243 -1.35 -9.06 -16.45
N PRO A 244 -1.16 -9.18 -17.77
CA PRO A 244 -0.34 -10.23 -18.34
C PRO A 244 1.10 -10.14 -17.80
N ALA A 245 1.63 -11.26 -17.32
CA ALA A 245 3.03 -11.34 -16.95
C ALA A 245 3.91 -11.20 -18.20
N SER A 246 5.00 -10.45 -18.10
CA SER A 246 6.03 -10.44 -19.13
C SER A 246 6.94 -11.65 -18.92
N SER A 247 7.31 -12.35 -20.00
CA SER A 247 8.38 -13.36 -19.93
C SER A 247 9.76 -12.75 -19.69
N GLU A 248 9.89 -11.43 -19.90
CA GLU A 248 11.17 -10.72 -19.86
C GLU A 248 11.45 -10.03 -18.53
N SER A 249 10.46 -9.88 -17.64
CA SER A 249 10.62 -9.14 -16.39
C SER A 249 9.65 -9.63 -15.31
N GLU A 250 10.11 -9.70 -14.06
CA GLU A 250 9.26 -10.01 -12.91
C GLU A 250 8.30 -8.88 -12.55
N PHE A 251 8.60 -7.64 -12.98
CA PHE A 251 7.80 -6.48 -12.67
C PHE A 251 6.49 -6.49 -13.46
N ARG A 252 5.38 -6.41 -12.72
CA ARG A 252 4.06 -6.18 -13.31
C ARG A 252 3.82 -4.67 -13.47
N ARG A 253 3.01 -4.31 -14.44
CA ARG A 253 2.64 -2.91 -14.73
C ARG A 253 1.23 -2.79 -15.24
N ILE A 254 0.66 -1.61 -15.11
CA ILE A 254 -0.62 -1.22 -15.68
C ILE A 254 -0.34 -0.45 -16.98
N SER A 255 -0.44 -1.15 -18.10
CA SER A 255 0.02 -0.67 -19.42
C SER A 255 -0.75 0.53 -19.95
N TRP A 256 -2.01 0.72 -19.53
CA TRP A 256 -2.80 1.88 -19.96
C TRP A 256 -2.41 3.16 -19.23
N LEU A 257 -1.72 3.09 -18.08
CA LEU A 257 -1.28 4.30 -17.38
C LEU A 257 -0.18 5.00 -18.20
N PRO A 258 -0.30 6.32 -18.45
CA PRO A 258 0.66 7.08 -19.25
C PRO A 258 1.90 7.49 -18.45
N LEU A 259 2.23 6.70 -17.42
CA LEU A 259 3.38 6.88 -16.54
C LEU A 259 3.94 5.53 -16.10
N ALA A 260 5.25 5.47 -15.93
CA ALA A 260 5.98 4.32 -15.44
C ALA A 260 5.42 3.86 -14.09
N ASN A 261 5.17 2.57 -13.99
CA ASN A 261 4.75 1.95 -12.75
C ASN A 261 5.20 0.49 -12.71
N PHE A 262 5.60 0.05 -11.53
CA PHE A 262 6.11 -1.30 -11.32
C PHE A 262 5.46 -1.85 -10.06
N ALA A 263 5.14 -3.14 -10.09
CA ALA A 263 4.55 -3.81 -8.96
C ALA A 263 5.07 -5.24 -8.85
N LEU A 264 5.20 -5.69 -7.61
CA LEU A 264 5.58 -7.05 -7.24
C LEU A 264 4.57 -7.61 -6.24
N PRO A 265 4.26 -8.92 -6.32
CA PRO A 265 3.42 -9.56 -5.34
C PRO A 265 4.14 -9.62 -3.99
N LEU A 266 3.38 -9.48 -2.91
CA LEU A 266 3.87 -9.74 -1.56
C LEU A 266 3.58 -11.19 -1.16
N PRO A 267 4.56 -11.91 -0.60
CA PRO A 267 4.29 -13.23 -0.06
C PRO A 267 3.38 -13.13 1.17
N PRO A 268 2.51 -14.13 1.41
CA PRO A 268 1.76 -14.21 2.65
C PRO A 268 2.71 -14.16 3.85
N ASN A 269 2.41 -13.31 4.84
CA ASN A 269 3.24 -13.10 6.03
C ASN A 269 4.71 -12.71 5.71
N ALA A 270 4.90 -11.83 4.71
CA ALA A 270 6.21 -11.27 4.36
C ALA A 270 7.00 -10.78 5.60
N SER A 271 8.28 -11.16 5.69
CA SER A 271 9.19 -10.64 6.70
C SER A 271 9.62 -9.20 6.38
N ALA A 272 10.21 -8.51 7.36
CA ALA A 272 10.77 -7.17 7.16
C ALA A 272 11.84 -7.17 6.05
N GLU A 273 12.68 -8.21 6.01
CA GLU A 273 13.71 -8.39 4.98
C GLU A 273 13.09 -8.54 3.59
N SER A 274 12.10 -9.43 3.43
CA SER A 274 11.44 -9.63 2.13
C SER A 274 10.69 -8.40 1.65
N LEU A 275 10.01 -7.68 2.55
CA LEU A 275 9.35 -6.40 2.23
C LEU A 275 10.36 -5.37 1.72
N HIS A 276 11.51 -5.25 2.39
CA HIS A 276 12.56 -4.32 2.04
C HIS A 276 13.25 -4.71 0.72
N GLU A 277 13.52 -5.99 0.47
CA GLU A 277 14.06 -6.48 -0.80
C GLU A 277 13.12 -6.15 -1.97
N ILE A 278 11.82 -6.43 -1.82
CA ILE A 278 10.80 -6.10 -2.82
C ILE A 278 10.75 -4.59 -3.08
N TYR A 279 10.73 -3.79 -2.02
CA TYR A 279 10.74 -2.34 -2.12
C TYR A 279 11.99 -1.81 -2.83
N VAL A 280 13.19 -2.29 -2.49
CA VAL A 280 14.44 -1.87 -3.11
C VAL A 280 14.47 -2.27 -4.60
N SER A 281 13.99 -3.46 -4.97
CA SER A 281 13.87 -3.87 -6.37
C SER A 281 12.92 -2.96 -7.15
N LEU A 282 11.76 -2.63 -6.58
CA LEU A 282 10.81 -1.67 -7.15
C LEU A 282 11.43 -0.28 -7.30
N TYR A 283 12.11 0.21 -6.26
CA TYR A 283 12.79 1.49 -6.28
C TYR A 283 13.86 1.56 -7.36
N LYS A 284 14.63 0.48 -7.55
CA LYS A 284 15.63 0.42 -8.63
C LYS A 284 14.99 0.55 -10.01
N ALA A 285 13.89 -0.14 -10.25
CA ALA A 285 13.13 -0.02 -11.49
C ALA A 285 12.60 1.41 -11.70
N ALA A 286 12.08 2.04 -10.65
CA ALA A 286 11.60 3.42 -10.68
C ALA A 286 12.73 4.42 -10.98
N ALA A 287 13.91 4.25 -10.38
CA ALA A 287 15.08 5.10 -10.63
C ALA A 287 15.58 4.98 -12.07
N VAL A 288 15.67 3.77 -12.62
CA VAL A 288 16.03 3.56 -14.04
C VAL A 288 15.01 4.21 -14.97
N ALA A 289 13.71 4.04 -14.72
CA ALA A 289 12.66 4.68 -15.51
C ALA A 289 12.71 6.22 -15.47
N ALA A 290 13.25 6.77 -14.38
CA ALA A 290 13.49 8.20 -14.21
C ALA A 290 14.83 8.68 -14.80
N GLY A 291 15.61 7.79 -15.44
CA GLY A 291 16.87 8.13 -16.10
C GLY A 291 18.09 8.12 -15.19
N VAL A 292 17.99 7.58 -13.96
CA VAL A 292 19.16 7.44 -13.08
C VAL A 292 20.07 6.33 -13.61
N PRO A 293 21.38 6.61 -13.80
CA PRO A 293 22.33 5.59 -14.24
C PRO A 293 22.38 4.39 -13.28
N ARG A 294 22.33 3.16 -13.81
CA ARG A 294 22.23 1.92 -13.01
C ARG A 294 23.33 1.76 -11.96
N ASN A 295 24.54 2.25 -12.24
CA ASN A 295 25.67 2.25 -11.32
C ASN A 295 25.47 3.19 -10.12
N GLU A 296 24.58 4.17 -10.22
CA GLU A 296 24.23 5.12 -9.16
C GLU A 296 23.02 4.67 -8.34
N VAL A 297 22.20 3.75 -8.86
CA VAL A 297 21.07 3.13 -8.15
C VAL A 297 21.53 2.02 -7.18
N ARG A 298 22.47 2.37 -6.28
CA ARG A 298 23.06 1.41 -5.33
C ARG A 298 22.64 1.62 -3.88
N SER A 299 22.08 2.78 -3.55
CA SER A 299 21.71 3.07 -2.18
C SER A 299 20.40 2.37 -1.80
N SER A 300 20.45 1.50 -0.80
CA SER A 300 19.29 0.94 -0.11
C SER A 300 18.92 1.72 1.16
N THR A 301 19.60 2.84 1.44
CA THR A 301 19.39 3.70 2.60
C THR A 301 19.69 5.16 2.26
N GLY A 302 19.32 6.10 3.13
CA GLY A 302 19.61 7.53 2.94
C GLY A 302 18.79 8.17 1.81
N PRO A 303 19.25 9.29 1.24
CA PRO A 303 18.45 10.06 0.28
C PRO A 303 18.08 9.27 -0.97
N ALA A 304 16.79 9.33 -1.36
CA ALA A 304 16.36 8.83 -2.65
C ALA A 304 16.87 9.74 -3.78
N ALA A 305 17.31 9.13 -4.88
CA ALA A 305 17.75 9.82 -6.08
C ALA A 305 16.58 10.41 -6.89
N VAL A 306 15.36 9.89 -6.68
CA VAL A 306 14.16 10.31 -7.38
C VAL A 306 12.98 10.36 -6.42
N SER A 307 12.07 11.29 -6.66
CA SER A 307 10.77 11.29 -6.01
C SER A 307 9.89 10.17 -6.56
N TYR A 308 9.08 9.56 -5.69
CA TYR A 308 8.19 8.47 -6.07
C TYR A 308 6.98 8.37 -5.15
N ASN A 309 5.92 7.76 -5.66
CA ASN A 309 4.86 7.21 -4.82
C ASN A 309 5.04 5.71 -4.68
N LEU A 310 4.83 5.21 -3.47
CA LEU A 310 4.73 3.78 -3.17
C LEU A 310 3.33 3.50 -2.66
N ALA A 311 2.77 2.36 -3.02
CA ALA A 311 1.54 1.83 -2.47
C ALA A 311 1.72 0.38 -2.04
N MET A 312 0.99 -0.02 -1.01
CA MET A 312 1.03 -1.37 -0.46
C MET A 312 -0.37 -1.81 -0.05
N THR A 313 -0.72 -3.03 -0.44
CA THR A 313 -1.84 -3.80 0.09
C THR A 313 -1.30 -5.09 0.70
N GLU A 314 -2.18 -5.97 1.19
CA GLU A 314 -1.76 -7.24 1.79
C GLU A 314 -0.98 -8.15 0.82
N SER A 315 -1.22 -8.02 -0.49
CA SER A 315 -0.69 -8.95 -1.49
C SER A 315 0.14 -8.30 -2.59
N THR A 316 0.30 -6.97 -2.59
CA THR A 316 1.02 -6.26 -3.66
C THR A 316 1.67 -4.99 -3.15
N MET A 317 2.90 -4.75 -3.62
CA MET A 317 3.58 -3.46 -3.50
C MET A 317 3.76 -2.88 -4.89
N MET A 318 3.48 -1.58 -5.04
CA MET A 318 3.53 -0.88 -6.32
C MET A 318 4.22 0.47 -6.16
N ILE A 319 5.07 0.84 -7.11
CA ILE A 319 5.81 2.09 -7.13
C ILE A 319 5.58 2.85 -8.43
N CYS A 320 5.65 4.17 -8.35
CA CYS A 320 5.57 5.10 -9.48
C CYS A 320 6.60 6.22 -9.29
N PRO A 321 7.63 6.34 -10.15
CA PRO A 321 8.52 7.50 -10.12
C PRO A 321 7.76 8.78 -10.56
N ARG A 322 8.04 9.90 -9.88
CA ARG A 322 7.34 11.17 -10.04
C ARG A 322 8.30 12.27 -10.49
N LYS A 323 7.88 13.05 -11.49
CA LYS A 323 8.64 14.19 -12.04
C LYS A 323 8.03 15.56 -11.70
N SER A 324 6.76 15.59 -11.31
CA SER A 324 6.06 16.82 -10.93
C SER A 324 4.98 16.51 -9.90
N VAL A 325 4.84 17.40 -8.91
CA VAL A 325 3.76 17.35 -7.93
C VAL A 325 2.40 17.67 -8.56
N SER A 326 2.40 18.55 -9.56
CA SER A 326 1.19 19.12 -10.15
C SER A 326 1.09 18.88 -11.64
N ALA A 327 -0.16 18.84 -12.12
CA ALA A 327 -0.52 18.83 -13.53
C ALA A 327 -1.41 20.01 -13.86
N VAL A 328 -1.46 20.37 -15.14
CA VAL A 328 -2.39 21.38 -15.66
C VAL A 328 -3.60 20.70 -16.28
N VAL A 329 -4.79 21.14 -15.88
CA VAL A 329 -6.06 20.84 -16.53
C VAL A 329 -6.42 22.04 -17.40
N GLU A 330 -6.65 21.80 -18.69
CA GLU A 330 -7.01 22.81 -19.69
C GLU A 330 -8.45 23.31 -19.44
N VAL A 331 -8.62 24.22 -18.49
CA VAL A 331 -9.90 24.89 -18.19
C VAL A 331 -10.05 26.17 -19.02
N ASP A 332 -11.29 26.59 -19.28
CA ASP A 332 -11.60 27.83 -20.02
C ASP A 332 -11.00 29.06 -19.30
N ASP A 333 -10.31 29.91 -20.07
CA ASP A 333 -9.66 31.14 -19.60
C ASP A 333 -10.65 32.11 -18.92
N ALA A 334 -11.94 32.05 -19.28
CA ALA A 334 -12.98 32.84 -18.61
C ALA A 334 -13.14 32.47 -17.13
N VAL A 335 -12.97 31.19 -16.79
CA VAL A 335 -13.12 30.66 -15.41
C VAL A 335 -11.83 30.87 -14.59
N ARG A 336 -10.70 31.05 -15.27
CA ARG A 336 -9.38 31.20 -14.66
C ARG A 336 -9.17 32.52 -13.91
N LYS A 337 -10.02 33.52 -14.16
CA LYS A 337 -9.91 34.87 -13.57
C LYS A 337 -10.40 34.95 -12.12
N ASP A 338 -11.25 34.02 -11.69
CA ASP A 338 -11.94 34.13 -10.39
C ASP A 338 -11.36 33.24 -9.29
N ILE A 339 -10.45 32.31 -9.61
CA ILE A 339 -9.85 31.37 -8.65
C ILE A 339 -8.32 31.34 -8.81
N HIS A 340 -7.58 31.66 -7.75
CA HIS A 340 -6.12 31.55 -7.70
C HIS A 340 -5.71 30.08 -7.92
N GLU A 341 -4.80 29.81 -8.88
CA GLU A 341 -4.37 28.46 -9.31
C GLU A 341 -5.45 27.60 -10.00
N ALA A 342 -6.49 28.18 -10.61
CA ALA A 342 -7.45 27.41 -11.43
C ALA A 342 -6.75 26.59 -12.52
N GLY A 343 -7.10 25.30 -12.58
CA GLY A 343 -6.55 24.37 -13.57
C GLY A 343 -5.23 23.74 -13.15
N VAL A 344 -4.80 23.87 -11.88
CA VAL A 344 -3.61 23.18 -11.36
C VAL A 344 -4.04 22.15 -10.32
N VAL A 345 -3.81 20.87 -10.64
CA VAL A 345 -4.15 19.76 -9.74
C VAL A 345 -2.88 19.15 -9.16
N GLU A 346 -2.86 18.92 -7.85
CA GLU A 346 -1.75 18.28 -7.15
C GLU A 346 -2.07 16.81 -6.88
N LEU A 347 -1.18 15.91 -7.29
CA LEU A 347 -1.38 14.47 -7.15
C LEU A 347 -0.37 13.86 -6.19
N ASN A 348 -0.84 12.91 -5.38
CA ASN A 348 -0.03 12.16 -4.43
C ASN A 348 -0.24 10.65 -4.61
N GLY A 349 0.26 9.84 -3.68
CA GLY A 349 0.23 8.39 -3.78
C GLY A 349 -1.15 7.75 -3.83
N THR A 350 -2.24 8.49 -3.59
CA THR A 350 -3.59 7.99 -3.84
C THR A 350 -3.83 7.70 -5.33
N LEU A 351 -3.00 8.22 -6.25
CA LEU A 351 -3.03 7.85 -7.67
C LEU A 351 -2.85 6.33 -7.89
N LEU A 352 -2.04 5.66 -7.04
CA LEU A 352 -1.84 4.21 -7.10
C LEU A 352 -3.02 3.42 -6.53
N GLY A 353 -3.91 4.11 -5.80
CA GLY A 353 -5.24 3.63 -5.45
C GLY A 353 -6.25 3.87 -6.57
N GLY A 354 -5.92 4.62 -7.63
CA GLY A 354 -6.87 4.96 -8.68
C GLY A 354 -7.85 6.04 -8.26
N THR A 355 -7.37 7.04 -7.52
CA THR A 355 -8.17 8.19 -7.10
C THR A 355 -7.37 9.48 -7.23
N MET A 356 -8.02 10.55 -7.70
CA MET A 356 -7.47 11.91 -7.63
C MET A 356 -8.45 12.84 -6.95
N MET A 357 -7.91 13.96 -6.46
CA MET A 357 -8.68 15.04 -5.87
C MET A 357 -8.53 16.32 -6.69
N VAL A 358 -9.63 17.03 -6.90
CA VAL A 358 -9.66 18.39 -7.45
C VAL A 358 -10.32 19.34 -6.46
N LYS A 359 -9.89 20.60 -6.50
CA LYS A 359 -10.33 21.61 -5.54
C LYS A 359 -11.26 22.64 -6.19
N ALA A 360 -11.23 22.76 -7.52
CA ALA A 360 -12.08 23.68 -8.26
C ALA A 360 -13.13 22.95 -9.10
N GLU A 361 -14.32 23.55 -9.21
CA GLU A 361 -15.43 23.03 -10.02
C GLU A 361 -15.08 23.00 -11.53
N ALA A 362 -14.21 23.90 -11.99
CA ALA A 362 -13.73 23.93 -13.37
C ALA A 362 -12.94 22.67 -13.75
N GLU A 363 -12.03 22.25 -12.86
CA GLU A 363 -11.22 21.03 -13.01
C GLU A 363 -12.12 19.79 -13.00
N TRP A 364 -13.06 19.77 -12.05
CA TRP A 364 -14.07 18.72 -11.93
C TRP A 364 -14.87 18.55 -13.22
N SER A 365 -15.39 19.65 -13.76
CA SER A 365 -16.23 19.64 -14.95
C SER A 365 -15.45 19.21 -16.19
N GLU A 366 -14.22 19.70 -16.37
CA GLU A 366 -13.41 19.38 -17.53
C GLU A 366 -12.95 17.91 -17.54
N LEU A 367 -12.50 17.38 -16.41
CA LEU A 367 -12.05 15.98 -16.31
C LEU A 367 -13.21 14.97 -16.48
N ARG A 368 -14.46 15.39 -16.22
CA ARG A 368 -15.65 14.57 -16.47
C ARG A 368 -16.04 14.55 -17.95
N ARG A 369 -15.83 15.67 -18.64
CA ARG A 369 -16.16 15.82 -20.06
C ARG A 369 -15.14 15.16 -20.98
N SER A 370 -13.85 15.26 -20.61
CA SER A 370 -12.74 14.81 -21.45
C SER A 370 -12.17 13.49 -20.95
N SER A 371 -12.39 12.41 -21.71
CA SER A 371 -11.75 11.10 -21.45
C SER A 371 -10.23 11.18 -21.46
N ASP A 372 -9.67 12.12 -22.22
CA ASP A 372 -8.23 12.28 -22.43
C ASP A 372 -7.60 13.20 -21.38
N GLY A 373 -8.40 14.07 -20.72
CA GLY A 373 -7.92 15.03 -19.72
C GLY A 373 -7.20 14.33 -18.55
N LEU A 374 -7.80 13.25 -18.05
CA LEU A 374 -7.18 12.41 -17.01
C LEU A 374 -5.84 11.83 -17.47
N MET A 375 -5.76 11.34 -18.71
CA MET A 375 -4.55 10.74 -19.26
C MET A 375 -3.43 11.77 -19.45
N LYS A 376 -3.76 12.97 -19.94
CA LYS A 376 -2.82 14.10 -20.02
C LYS A 376 -2.29 14.47 -18.63
N VAL A 377 -3.17 14.60 -17.64
CA VAL A 377 -2.80 14.90 -16.24
C VAL A 377 -1.82 13.86 -15.71
N LEU A 378 -2.18 12.57 -15.80
CA LEU A 378 -1.36 11.47 -15.31
C LEU A 378 0.00 11.40 -16.03
N GLY A 379 0.05 11.61 -17.35
CA GLY A 379 1.30 11.57 -18.11
C GLY A 379 2.22 12.77 -17.85
N SER A 380 1.66 13.89 -17.40
CA SER A 380 2.43 15.10 -17.08
C SER A 380 3.16 15.03 -15.73
N ILE A 381 2.80 14.11 -14.83
CA ILE A 381 3.37 14.03 -13.48
C ILE A 381 4.38 12.88 -13.26
N GLY A 382 4.44 11.94 -14.21
CA GLY A 382 5.33 10.78 -14.16
C GLY A 382 6.26 10.68 -15.36
N TYR A 383 7.18 9.73 -15.29
CA TYR A 383 8.06 9.38 -16.40
C TYR A 383 7.34 8.43 -17.37
N PRO A 384 7.65 8.41 -18.68
CA PRO A 384 7.08 7.43 -19.59
C PRO A 384 7.48 6.00 -19.20
N GLN A 385 6.70 5.00 -19.62
CA GLN A 385 7.04 3.59 -19.44
C GLN A 385 8.37 3.28 -20.17
N PRO A 386 9.38 2.71 -19.49
CA PRO A 386 10.64 2.33 -20.16
C PRO A 386 10.46 1.07 -21.02
N ASP A 387 11.46 0.79 -21.87
CA ASP A 387 11.57 -0.54 -22.50
C ASP A 387 11.75 -1.57 -21.37
N ILE A 388 10.95 -2.64 -21.39
CA ILE A 388 10.95 -3.64 -20.32
C ILE A 388 12.32 -4.34 -20.19
N ARG A 389 13.10 -4.39 -21.27
CA ARG A 389 14.47 -4.93 -21.29
C ARG A 389 15.45 -4.06 -20.49
N GLU A 390 15.18 -2.76 -20.37
CA GLU A 390 16.00 -1.86 -19.53
C GLU A 390 15.77 -2.09 -18.04
N VAL A 391 14.62 -2.67 -17.67
CA VAL A 391 14.28 -2.97 -16.26
C VAL A 391 14.61 -4.41 -15.91
N ALA A 392 14.49 -5.34 -16.86
CA ALA A 392 14.76 -6.78 -16.72
C ALA A 392 16.20 -7.15 -16.31
N LEU A 393 17.15 -6.23 -16.50
CA LEU A 393 18.58 -6.45 -16.29
C LEU A 393 19.07 -5.83 -14.97
N LEU A 394 18.14 -5.46 -14.07
CA LEU A 394 18.38 -5.02 -12.69
C LEU A 394 18.39 -6.22 -11.74
#